data_AF-A0A4R3R1Y2-F1
#
_entry.id   AF-A0A4R3R1Y2-F1
#
_cell.length_a   1.000
_cell.length_b   1.000
_cell.length_c   1.000
_cell.angle_alpha   90.00
_cell.angle_beta   90.00
_cell.angle_gamma   90.00
#
_symmetry.space_group_name_H-M   'P 1'
#
loop_
_entity.id
_entity.type
_entity.pdbx_description
1 polymer ?
#
loop_
_entity_poly.entity_id
_entity_poly.type
_entity_poly.pdbx_seq_one_letter_code
_entity_poly.pdbx_strand_id
1 'polypeptide(L)'
;MSRESLKTLLHPFASGTIDPPREGERVLFLGAEAGFVLPEGFSASLSAVQGFRPLYRQLLSQRIEVWPEIEGEDYDAALVLCTKHKGENEANIAAALSRLKAGGLIVVAGGKEDGIQPLRKHLEGFGFDIRHMPKYHGVAFWFMRPVDVSEAVSKFAKSPVRVDGRFHASAGMFSHDRIDDGSELLASRLPTNFTGDAADFGAGWGYLSVELAQKSPNLDRLDLYEANHAALEAAKANLAENCPNAPARFFWHDLAAEPVKDRYDLIVMNPPFHEGHAAEPSLGQAMIKTAASALRGGGRLMLVANRGLPYEPVLAANFKESGETCRNARFKVLWAKK
;
A
#
# COMPACT_ATOMS: atom_id res chain seq x y z
N MET A 1 -17.73 3.26 8.19
CA MET A 1 -18.45 4.31 7.44
C MET A 1 -17.67 4.55 6.16
N SER A 2 -18.35 4.62 5.01
CA SER A 2 -17.68 4.89 3.73
C SER A 2 -17.10 6.30 3.72
N ARG A 3 -15.92 6.47 3.13
CA ARG A 3 -15.31 7.78 2.93
C ARG A 3 -16.23 8.71 2.13
N GLU A 4 -16.32 9.99 2.50
CA GLU A 4 -17.19 10.94 1.78
C GLU A 4 -16.81 11.07 0.31
N SER A 5 -15.52 11.00 -0.01
CA SER A 5 -15.00 11.03 -1.39
C SER A 5 -15.54 9.89 -2.26
N LEU A 6 -15.87 8.73 -1.69
CA LEU A 6 -16.50 7.63 -2.42
C LEU A 6 -17.93 7.98 -2.85
N LYS A 7 -18.68 8.70 -2.00
CA LYS A 7 -19.99 9.24 -2.38
C LYS A 7 -19.85 10.35 -3.42
N THR A 8 -18.82 11.19 -3.30
CA THR A 8 -18.51 12.22 -4.29
C THR A 8 -18.25 11.62 -5.66
N LEU A 9 -17.51 10.51 -5.73
CA LEU A 9 -17.16 9.81 -6.98
C LEU A 9 -18.38 9.40 -7.80
N LEU A 10 -19.41 8.87 -7.13
CA LEU A 10 -20.62 8.38 -7.78
C LEU A 10 -21.71 9.45 -7.93
N HIS A 11 -21.52 10.62 -7.31
CA HIS A 11 -22.52 11.69 -7.33
C HIS A 11 -22.88 12.19 -8.73
N PRO A 12 -21.93 12.40 -9.67
CA PRO A 12 -22.26 12.89 -11.01
C PRO A 12 -23.27 11.99 -11.76
N PHE A 13 -23.21 10.68 -11.55
CA PHE A 13 -24.19 9.74 -12.09
C PHE A 13 -25.54 9.85 -11.36
N ALA A 14 -25.50 9.87 -10.02
CA ALA A 14 -26.70 9.96 -9.19
C ALA A 14 -27.49 11.28 -9.38
N SER A 15 -26.83 12.37 -9.77
CA SER A 15 -27.47 13.65 -10.09
C SER A 15 -27.93 13.76 -11.54
N GLY A 16 -27.70 12.75 -12.38
CA GLY A 16 -27.98 12.80 -13.82
C GLY A 16 -27.10 13.80 -14.59
N THR A 17 -25.95 14.16 -14.04
CA THR A 17 -25.00 15.09 -14.67
C THR A 17 -24.17 14.41 -15.76
N ILE A 18 -23.91 13.11 -15.58
CA ILE A 18 -23.31 12.22 -16.57
C ILE A 18 -24.13 10.94 -16.66
N ASP A 19 -24.20 10.37 -17.86
CA ASP A 19 -24.89 9.10 -18.07
C ASP A 19 -24.13 7.95 -17.38
N PRO A 20 -24.82 7.06 -16.66
CA PRO A 20 -24.19 5.89 -16.06
C PRO A 20 -23.75 4.87 -17.13
N PRO A 21 -22.61 4.20 -16.94
CA PRO A 21 -22.19 3.08 -17.77
C PRO A 21 -23.23 1.96 -17.83
N ARG A 22 -23.46 1.44 -19.04
CA ARG A 22 -24.55 0.53 -19.40
C ARG A 22 -24.11 -0.93 -19.43
N GLU A 23 -25.10 -1.83 -19.46
CA GLU A 23 -24.87 -3.26 -19.69
C GLU A 23 -24.03 -3.50 -20.95
N GLY A 24 -23.02 -4.38 -20.83
CA GLY A 24 -22.04 -4.67 -21.88
C GLY A 24 -20.77 -3.82 -21.82
N GLU A 25 -20.78 -2.70 -21.09
CA GLU A 25 -19.58 -1.89 -20.85
C GLU A 25 -18.76 -2.42 -19.66
N ARG A 26 -17.45 -2.12 -19.70
CA ARG A 26 -16.48 -2.50 -18.67
C ARG A 26 -15.92 -1.26 -17.98
N VAL A 27 -16.08 -1.20 -16.66
CA VAL A 27 -15.62 -0.09 -15.83
C VAL A 27 -14.47 -0.55 -14.94
N LEU A 28 -13.33 0.12 -15.06
CA LEU A 28 -12.19 -0.05 -14.16
C LEU A 28 -12.36 0.83 -12.93
N PHE A 29 -12.25 0.29 -11.71
CA PHE A 29 -12.30 1.11 -10.49
C PHE A 29 -10.97 1.07 -9.73
N LEU A 30 -10.18 2.13 -9.86
CA LEU A 30 -8.88 2.31 -9.25
C LEU A 30 -8.97 2.99 -7.88
N GLY A 31 -8.21 2.48 -6.92
CA GLY A 31 -8.31 2.92 -5.52
C GLY A 31 -9.64 2.48 -4.89
N ALA A 32 -10.19 1.35 -5.33
CA ALA A 32 -11.50 0.90 -4.91
C ALA A 32 -11.56 0.72 -3.39
N GLU A 33 -12.60 1.29 -2.79
CA GLU A 33 -12.93 1.12 -1.37
C GLU A 33 -14.36 0.61 -1.26
N ALA A 34 -14.65 -0.13 -0.18
CA ALA A 34 -15.97 -0.70 0.06
C ALA A 34 -16.97 0.34 0.59
N GLY A 35 -18.26 0.01 0.57
CA GLY A 35 -19.32 0.84 1.16
C GLY A 35 -19.95 1.86 0.19
N PHE A 36 -19.88 1.61 -1.11
CA PHE A 36 -20.64 2.36 -2.11
C PHE A 36 -21.93 1.62 -2.51
N VAL A 37 -22.85 2.36 -3.10
CA VAL A 37 -24.03 1.83 -3.79
C VAL A 37 -23.99 2.41 -5.19
N LEU A 38 -24.08 1.54 -6.20
CA LEU A 38 -24.11 1.98 -7.59
C LEU A 38 -25.42 2.75 -7.86
N PRO A 39 -25.36 3.94 -8.48
CA PRO A 39 -26.56 4.73 -8.80
C PRO A 39 -27.50 4.01 -9.77
N GLU A 40 -28.75 4.45 -9.82
CA GLU A 40 -29.74 3.95 -10.78
C GLU A 40 -29.22 4.09 -12.22
N GLY A 41 -29.44 3.05 -13.04
CA GLY A 41 -28.97 2.99 -14.41
C GLY A 41 -27.52 2.49 -14.59
N PHE A 42 -26.72 2.43 -13.53
CA PHE A 42 -25.36 1.86 -13.59
C PHE A 42 -25.46 0.34 -13.69
N SER A 43 -25.25 -0.19 -14.90
CA SER A 43 -25.44 -1.61 -15.24
C SER A 43 -24.21 -2.25 -15.88
N ALA A 44 -23.13 -1.49 -16.04
CA ALA A 44 -21.84 -2.00 -16.51
C ALA A 44 -21.19 -2.96 -15.50
N SER A 45 -20.32 -3.83 -16.02
CA SER A 45 -19.43 -4.65 -15.20
C SER A 45 -18.35 -3.78 -14.54
N LEU A 46 -18.04 -4.06 -13.27
CA LEU A 46 -17.10 -3.28 -12.47
C LEU A 46 -15.89 -4.13 -12.06
N SER A 47 -14.72 -3.80 -12.58
CA SER A 47 -13.44 -4.41 -12.19
C SER A 47 -12.76 -3.54 -11.13
N ALA A 48 -12.98 -3.85 -9.86
CA ALA A 48 -12.35 -3.13 -8.75
C ALA A 48 -10.88 -3.51 -8.58
N VAL A 49 -10.02 -2.53 -8.32
CA VAL A 49 -8.57 -2.73 -8.10
C VAL A 49 -8.15 -2.11 -6.78
N GLN A 50 -7.57 -2.94 -5.91
CA GLN A 50 -7.13 -2.54 -4.58
C GLN A 50 -5.95 -3.40 -4.10
N GLY A 51 -4.74 -2.83 -4.14
CA GLY A 51 -3.51 -3.51 -3.73
C GLY A 51 -3.26 -3.53 -2.21
N PHE A 52 -4.02 -2.77 -1.41
CA PHE A 52 -3.88 -2.75 0.04
C PHE A 52 -4.80 -3.77 0.71
N ARG A 53 -4.20 -4.77 1.37
CA ARG A 53 -4.87 -5.95 1.90
C ARG A 53 -6.07 -5.65 2.81
N PRO A 54 -6.02 -4.69 3.75
CA PRO A 54 -7.18 -4.36 4.58
C PRO A 54 -8.39 -3.90 3.75
N LEU A 55 -8.19 -3.01 2.76
CA LEU A 55 -9.25 -2.49 1.90
C LEU A 55 -9.75 -3.55 0.91
N TYR A 56 -8.84 -4.37 0.37
CA TYR A 56 -9.18 -5.50 -0.50
C TYR A 56 -10.12 -6.48 0.22
N ARG A 57 -9.83 -6.83 1.47
CA ARG A 57 -10.67 -7.71 2.28
C ARG A 57 -12.05 -7.12 2.56
N GLN A 58 -12.14 -5.80 2.75
CA GLN A 58 -13.42 -5.13 2.94
C GLN A 58 -14.30 -5.25 1.68
N LEU A 59 -13.73 -5.09 0.49
CA LEU A 59 -14.45 -5.31 -0.77
C LEU A 59 -14.97 -6.74 -0.90
N LEU A 60 -14.11 -7.74 -0.63
CA LEU A 60 -14.52 -9.16 -0.64
C LEU A 60 -15.66 -9.45 0.34
N SER A 61 -15.64 -8.85 1.53
CA SER A 61 -16.72 -9.03 2.52
C SER A 61 -18.07 -8.48 2.07
N GLN A 62 -18.07 -7.57 1.09
CA GLN A 62 -19.26 -7.04 0.43
C GLN A 62 -19.58 -7.75 -0.89
N ARG A 63 -18.89 -8.86 -1.19
CA ARG A 63 -19.03 -9.66 -2.42
C ARG A 63 -18.75 -8.86 -3.69
N ILE A 64 -17.89 -7.84 -3.59
CA ILE A 64 -17.39 -7.10 -4.74
C ILE A 64 -16.20 -7.86 -5.30
N GLU A 65 -16.25 -8.16 -6.60
CA GLU A 65 -15.10 -8.73 -7.32
C GLU A 65 -13.98 -7.68 -7.36
N VAL A 66 -12.78 -8.08 -6.92
CA VAL A 66 -11.65 -7.18 -6.74
C VAL A 66 -10.34 -7.90 -7.06
N TRP A 67 -9.40 -7.15 -7.63
CA TRP A 67 -8.06 -7.61 -8.00
C TRP A 67 -6.99 -6.75 -7.32
N PRO A 68 -5.82 -7.31 -6.97
CA PRO A 68 -4.72 -6.52 -6.40
C PRO A 68 -4.07 -5.60 -7.43
N GLU A 69 -4.16 -5.96 -8.70
CA GLU A 69 -3.59 -5.26 -9.85
C GLU A 69 -4.61 -5.21 -10.99
N ILE A 70 -4.35 -4.36 -11.99
CA ILE A 70 -5.26 -4.19 -13.12
C ILE A 70 -5.10 -5.36 -14.08
N GLU A 71 -6.19 -6.04 -14.38
CA GLU A 71 -6.23 -7.08 -15.41
C GLU A 71 -6.88 -6.57 -16.70
N GLY A 72 -6.31 -6.93 -17.85
CA GLY A 72 -6.88 -6.62 -19.17
C GLY A 72 -6.77 -5.16 -19.61
N GLU A 73 -7.34 -4.90 -20.79
CA GLU A 73 -7.33 -3.62 -21.50
C GLU A 73 -8.72 -3.33 -22.09
N ASP A 74 -8.83 -2.27 -22.89
CA ASP A 74 -10.03 -1.87 -23.61
C ASP A 74 -11.26 -1.65 -22.71
N TYR A 75 -11.05 -0.97 -21.58
CA TYR A 75 -12.14 -0.52 -20.71
C TYR A 75 -12.90 0.66 -21.34
N ASP A 76 -14.21 0.74 -21.07
CA ASP A 76 -15.09 1.81 -21.58
C ASP A 76 -15.12 3.01 -20.64
N ALA A 77 -14.91 2.78 -19.34
CA ALA A 77 -14.79 3.84 -18.36
C ALA A 77 -13.85 3.49 -17.20
N ALA A 78 -13.43 4.51 -16.46
CA ALA A 78 -12.67 4.39 -15.22
C ALA A 78 -13.26 5.27 -14.12
N LEU A 79 -13.32 4.71 -12.91
CA LEU A 79 -13.52 5.42 -11.66
C LEU A 79 -12.19 5.46 -10.92
N VAL A 80 -11.78 6.61 -10.42
CA VAL A 80 -10.53 6.79 -9.66
C VAL A 80 -10.82 7.50 -8.35
N LEU A 81 -10.62 6.79 -7.24
CA LEU A 81 -10.71 7.37 -5.90
C LEU A 81 -9.31 7.80 -5.43
N CYS A 82 -9.13 9.09 -5.18
CA CYS A 82 -7.85 9.62 -4.73
C CYS A 82 -7.56 9.28 -3.26
N THR A 83 -6.30 9.00 -2.97
CA THR A 83 -5.74 8.87 -1.61
C THR A 83 -4.92 10.12 -1.28
N LYS A 84 -4.39 10.20 -0.05
CA LYS A 84 -3.42 11.24 0.32
C LYS A 84 -2.07 11.12 -0.42
N HIS A 85 -1.85 10.01 -1.13
CA HIS A 85 -0.58 9.71 -1.79
C HIS A 85 -0.60 10.20 -3.24
N LYS A 86 -0.11 11.42 -3.46
CA LYS A 86 -0.07 12.06 -4.78
C LYS A 86 0.47 11.14 -5.90
N GLY A 87 1.62 10.49 -5.68
CA GLY A 87 2.23 9.62 -6.69
C GLY A 87 1.41 8.36 -7.01
N GLU A 88 0.59 7.88 -6.07
CA GLU A 88 -0.37 6.80 -6.34
C GLU A 88 -1.55 7.31 -7.17
N ASN A 89 -2.07 8.51 -6.85
CA ASN A 89 -3.14 9.12 -7.63
C ASN A 89 -2.72 9.37 -9.08
N GLU A 90 -1.53 9.94 -9.30
CA GLU A 90 -0.97 10.16 -10.64
C GLU A 90 -0.83 8.83 -11.39
N ALA A 91 -0.28 7.80 -10.76
CA ALA A 91 -0.15 6.48 -11.34
C ALA A 91 -1.50 5.84 -11.74
N ASN A 92 -2.54 6.01 -10.90
CA ASN A 92 -3.87 5.53 -11.22
C ASN A 92 -4.45 6.26 -12.45
N ILE A 93 -4.19 7.56 -12.59
CA ILE A 93 -4.58 8.31 -13.79
C ILE A 93 -3.82 7.80 -15.02
N ALA A 94 -2.51 7.59 -14.95
CA ALA A 94 -1.74 7.01 -16.05
C ALA A 94 -2.30 5.64 -16.46
N ALA A 95 -2.59 4.79 -15.48
CA ALA A 95 -3.16 3.46 -15.72
C ALA A 95 -4.54 3.53 -16.39
N ALA A 96 -5.44 4.42 -15.94
CA ALA A 96 -6.72 4.65 -16.59
C ALA A 96 -6.53 5.11 -18.05
N LEU A 97 -5.65 6.08 -18.29
CA LEU A 97 -5.35 6.58 -19.64
C LEU A 97 -4.78 5.49 -20.57
N SER A 98 -3.99 4.57 -20.04
CA SER A 98 -3.38 3.48 -20.81
C SER A 98 -4.32 2.30 -21.08
N ARG A 99 -5.33 2.06 -20.23
CA ARG A 99 -6.18 0.86 -20.29
C ARG A 99 -7.57 1.10 -20.87
N LEU A 100 -7.96 2.36 -21.06
CA LEU A 100 -9.27 2.72 -21.63
C LEU A 100 -9.20 2.86 -23.15
N LYS A 101 -10.33 2.58 -23.82
CA LYS A 101 -10.54 2.92 -25.24
C LYS A 101 -10.48 4.44 -25.43
N ALA A 102 -10.10 4.88 -26.63
CA ALA A 102 -10.19 6.30 -26.98
C ALA A 102 -11.66 6.77 -26.85
N GLY A 103 -11.87 7.89 -26.17
CA GLY A 103 -13.21 8.37 -25.83
C GLY A 103 -13.84 7.68 -24.61
N GLY A 104 -13.15 6.80 -23.88
CA GLY A 104 -13.67 6.23 -22.64
C GLY A 104 -13.82 7.27 -21.52
N LEU A 105 -14.84 7.14 -20.68
CA LEU A 105 -15.13 8.11 -19.61
C LEU A 105 -14.20 7.90 -18.41
N ILE A 106 -13.54 8.94 -17.91
CA ILE A 106 -12.76 8.89 -16.66
C ILE A 106 -13.43 9.81 -15.63
N VAL A 107 -13.78 9.27 -14.47
CA VAL A 107 -14.32 10.02 -13.33
C VAL A 107 -13.38 9.86 -12.14
N VAL A 108 -12.98 10.98 -11.56
CA VAL A 108 -12.01 11.05 -10.47
C VAL A 108 -12.62 11.80 -9.30
N ALA A 109 -12.44 11.32 -8.08
CA ALA A 109 -12.88 12.07 -6.89
C ALA A 109 -11.92 11.97 -5.71
N GLY A 110 -11.91 13.04 -4.92
CA GLY A 110 -11.07 13.17 -3.74
C GLY A 110 -11.44 14.40 -2.92
N GLY A 111 -10.92 14.47 -1.70
CA GLY A 111 -10.97 15.64 -0.84
C GLY A 111 -9.82 16.61 -1.09
N LYS A 112 -9.83 17.73 -0.37
CA LYS A 112 -8.75 18.73 -0.40
C LYS A 112 -7.40 18.12 -0.02
N GLU A 113 -7.39 17.29 1.02
CA GLU A 113 -6.19 16.64 1.56
C GLU A 113 -5.61 15.57 0.62
N ASP A 114 -6.39 15.11 -0.36
CA ASP A 114 -5.97 14.15 -1.38
C ASP A 114 -5.29 14.81 -2.59
N GLY A 115 -5.22 16.14 -2.60
CA GLY A 115 -4.65 16.89 -3.71
C GLY A 115 -5.53 16.88 -4.97
N ILE A 116 -6.85 16.70 -4.83
CA ILE A 116 -7.78 16.62 -5.97
C ILE A 116 -7.73 17.86 -6.89
N GLN A 117 -7.60 19.06 -6.31
CA GLN A 117 -7.57 20.30 -7.08
C GLN A 117 -6.25 20.47 -7.85
N PRO A 118 -5.06 20.30 -7.24
CA PRO A 118 -3.81 20.24 -7.98
C PRO A 118 -3.80 19.20 -9.10
N LEU A 119 -4.33 17.99 -8.85
CA LEU A 119 -4.39 16.92 -9.86
C LEU A 119 -5.24 17.34 -11.06
N ARG A 120 -6.44 17.90 -10.81
CA ARG A 120 -7.30 18.44 -11.86
C ARG A 120 -6.59 19.50 -12.71
N LYS A 121 -5.97 20.49 -12.06
CA LYS A 121 -5.25 21.56 -12.77
C LYS A 121 -4.07 21.05 -13.58
N HIS A 122 -3.38 20.01 -13.10
CA HIS A 122 -2.28 19.38 -13.84
C HIS A 122 -2.81 18.71 -15.12
N LEU A 123 -3.95 18.01 -15.02
CA LEU A 123 -4.61 17.41 -16.17
C LEU A 123 -5.14 18.44 -17.19
N GLU A 124 -5.69 19.57 -16.71
CA GLU A 124 -6.06 20.70 -17.58
C GLU A 124 -4.85 21.26 -18.33
N GLY A 125 -3.66 21.21 -17.73
CA GLY A 125 -2.39 21.61 -18.35
C GLY A 125 -2.00 20.77 -19.58
N PHE A 126 -2.47 19.52 -19.68
CA PHE A 126 -2.31 18.69 -20.89
C PHE A 126 -3.37 18.99 -21.97
N GLY A 127 -4.24 19.98 -21.77
CA GLY A 127 -5.28 20.35 -22.72
C GLY A 127 -6.55 19.50 -22.66
N PHE A 128 -6.77 18.75 -21.57
CA PHE A 128 -7.96 17.92 -21.41
C PHE A 128 -9.19 18.79 -21.08
N ASP A 129 -10.33 18.50 -21.73
CA ASP A 129 -11.62 19.14 -21.39
C ASP A 129 -12.21 18.51 -20.13
N ILE A 130 -11.93 19.11 -18.97
CA ILE A 130 -12.32 18.59 -17.67
C ILE A 130 -13.50 19.35 -17.10
N ARG A 131 -14.57 18.60 -16.81
CA ARG A 131 -15.72 19.09 -16.04
C ARG A 131 -15.59 18.66 -14.59
N HIS A 132 -16.19 19.42 -13.68
CA HIS A 132 -16.12 19.09 -12.25
C HIS A 132 -17.34 19.59 -11.49
N MET A 133 -17.58 18.98 -10.33
CA MET A 133 -18.58 19.44 -9.36
C MET A 133 -18.16 19.14 -7.92
N PRO A 134 -18.42 20.06 -6.97
CA PRO A 134 -18.20 19.81 -5.55
C PRO A 134 -19.39 19.08 -4.90
N LYS A 135 -19.10 18.10 -4.03
CA LYS A 135 -20.11 17.45 -3.17
C LYS A 135 -19.43 16.71 -2.01
N TYR A 136 -20.12 16.60 -0.87
CA TYR A 136 -19.67 15.85 0.32
C TYR A 136 -18.23 16.21 0.72
N HIS A 137 -17.93 17.50 0.82
CA HIS A 137 -16.59 18.02 1.15
C HIS A 137 -15.44 17.59 0.20
N GLY A 138 -15.77 17.00 -0.95
CA GLY A 138 -14.85 16.63 -2.01
C GLY A 138 -15.21 17.26 -3.36
N VAL A 139 -14.41 16.93 -4.37
CA VAL A 139 -14.65 17.29 -5.76
C VAL A 139 -14.64 16.01 -6.59
N ALA A 140 -15.64 15.86 -7.46
CA ALA A 140 -15.58 14.94 -8.58
C ALA A 140 -15.23 15.73 -9.83
N PHE A 141 -14.32 15.22 -10.64
CA PHE A 141 -14.09 15.73 -11.99
C PHE A 141 -14.09 14.58 -12.99
N TRP A 142 -14.42 14.87 -14.24
CA TRP A 142 -14.48 13.87 -15.28
C TRP A 142 -14.15 14.45 -16.65
N PHE A 143 -13.70 13.57 -17.53
CA PHE A 143 -13.30 13.88 -18.90
C PHE A 143 -13.33 12.60 -19.74
N MET A 144 -13.33 12.76 -21.06
CA MET A 144 -13.21 11.64 -22.00
C MET A 144 -11.73 11.41 -22.30
N ARG A 145 -11.28 10.16 -22.28
CA ARG A 145 -9.90 9.77 -22.60
C ARG A 145 -9.55 10.27 -24.01
N PRO A 146 -8.56 11.17 -24.16
CA PRO A 146 -8.12 11.64 -25.47
C PRO A 146 -7.50 10.52 -26.32
N VAL A 147 -7.33 10.78 -27.62
CA VAL A 147 -6.65 9.85 -28.54
C VAL A 147 -5.16 9.76 -28.22
N ASP A 148 -4.51 10.91 -28.04
CA ASP A 148 -3.11 10.98 -27.61
C ASP A 148 -3.05 11.22 -26.09
N VAL A 149 -2.41 10.28 -25.40
CA VAL A 149 -2.22 10.30 -23.94
C VAL A 149 -0.74 10.18 -23.56
N SER A 150 0.16 10.18 -24.55
CA SER A 150 1.57 9.82 -24.38
C SER A 150 2.30 10.72 -23.37
N GLU A 151 2.10 12.03 -23.47
CA GLU A 151 2.70 13.01 -22.54
C GLU A 151 2.21 12.82 -21.11
N ALA A 152 0.89 12.74 -20.91
CA ALA A 152 0.28 12.57 -19.60
C ALA A 152 0.68 11.24 -18.95
N VAL A 153 0.65 10.14 -19.72
CA VAL A 153 1.08 8.82 -19.24
C VAL A 153 2.56 8.83 -18.88
N SER A 154 3.43 9.38 -19.72
CA SER A 154 4.87 9.49 -19.43
C SER A 154 5.15 10.28 -18.15
N LYS A 155 4.38 11.36 -17.92
CA LYS A 155 4.53 12.19 -16.72
C LYS A 155 4.04 11.52 -15.44
N PHE A 156 2.99 10.71 -15.53
CA PHE A 156 2.29 10.15 -14.38
C PHE A 156 2.58 8.67 -14.09
N ALA A 157 3.10 7.91 -15.04
CA ALA A 157 3.44 6.52 -14.83
C ALA A 157 4.52 6.37 -13.74
N LYS A 158 4.38 5.33 -12.90
CA LYS A 158 5.41 4.97 -11.93
C LYS A 158 6.61 4.40 -12.69
N SER A 159 7.69 5.16 -12.76
CA SER A 159 8.99 4.59 -13.10
C SER A 159 9.61 4.00 -11.83
N PRO A 160 9.97 2.70 -11.82
CA PRO A 160 10.76 2.14 -10.74
C PRO A 160 12.04 2.95 -10.56
N VAL A 161 12.33 3.33 -9.32
CA VAL A 161 13.57 3.99 -8.95
C VAL A 161 14.54 2.97 -8.38
N ARG A 162 15.83 3.17 -8.67
CA ARG A 162 16.91 2.38 -8.09
C ARG A 162 17.39 3.07 -6.82
N VAL A 163 17.12 2.47 -5.67
CA VAL A 163 17.55 2.94 -4.35
C VAL A 163 18.89 2.28 -4.01
N ASP A 164 19.88 3.09 -3.63
CA ASP A 164 21.23 2.65 -3.23
C ASP A 164 21.94 1.76 -4.28
N GLY A 165 21.54 1.86 -5.55
CA GLY A 165 22.06 0.98 -6.62
C GLY A 165 21.67 -0.50 -6.48
N ARG A 166 20.90 -0.89 -5.46
CA ARG A 166 20.61 -2.30 -5.11
C ARG A 166 19.13 -2.67 -5.14
N PHE A 167 18.23 -1.71 -4.96
CA PHE A 167 16.82 -2.00 -4.76
C PHE A 167 15.93 -1.26 -5.76
N HIS A 168 14.91 -1.95 -6.24
CA HIS A 168 13.79 -1.41 -6.97
C HIS A 168 12.68 -1.00 -5.99
N ALA A 169 12.20 0.23 -6.12
CA ALA A 169 11.02 0.72 -5.43
C ALA A 169 10.21 1.63 -6.37
N SER A 170 8.97 1.96 -6.02
CA SER A 170 8.11 2.84 -6.83
C SER A 170 7.24 3.73 -5.96
N ALA A 171 6.78 4.85 -6.53
CA ALA A 171 5.92 5.79 -5.82
C ALA A 171 4.68 5.10 -5.21
N GLY A 172 4.32 5.49 -3.99
CA GLY A 172 3.28 4.85 -3.20
C GLY A 172 3.77 3.75 -2.25
N MET A 173 5.03 3.29 -2.38
CA MET A 173 5.68 2.45 -1.37
C MET A 173 6.31 3.32 -0.27
N PHE A 174 6.46 2.76 0.95
CA PHE A 174 7.14 3.42 2.06
C PHE A 174 8.62 3.66 1.71
N SER A 175 9.10 4.90 1.92
CA SER A 175 10.48 5.32 1.61
C SER A 175 10.97 4.83 0.24
N HIS A 176 10.19 5.06 -0.82
CA HIS A 176 10.50 4.52 -2.14
C HIS A 176 11.69 5.19 -2.82
N ASP A 177 12.17 6.35 -2.35
CA ASP A 177 13.24 7.14 -2.98
C ASP A 177 14.58 7.06 -2.24
N ARG A 178 14.63 6.41 -1.07
CA ARG A 178 15.83 6.22 -0.24
C ARG A 178 15.64 5.08 0.75
N ILE A 179 16.74 4.56 1.28
CA ILE A 179 16.67 3.71 2.48
C ILE A 179 16.12 4.55 3.64
N ASP A 180 15.17 3.98 4.39
CA ASP A 180 14.61 4.63 5.57
C ASP A 180 15.61 4.59 6.74
N ASP A 181 15.90 5.74 7.34
CA ASP A 181 16.84 5.90 8.47
C ASP A 181 16.54 4.94 9.65
N GLY A 182 15.25 4.67 9.93
CA GLY A 182 14.84 3.75 10.98
C GLY A 182 15.18 2.30 10.61
N SER A 183 14.85 1.90 9.38
CA SER A 183 15.19 0.57 8.84
C SER A 183 16.69 0.36 8.81
N GLU A 184 17.48 1.35 8.39
CA GLU A 184 18.95 1.29 8.42
C GLU A 184 19.48 1.12 9.85
N LEU A 185 18.93 1.87 10.81
CA LEU A 185 19.29 1.72 12.22
C LEU A 185 19.00 0.29 12.72
N LEU A 186 17.87 -0.31 12.35
CA LEU A 186 17.54 -1.70 12.68
C LEU A 186 18.49 -2.69 11.98
N ALA A 187 18.73 -2.51 10.68
CA ALA A 187 19.64 -3.34 9.88
C ALA A 187 21.05 -3.37 10.48
N SER A 188 21.52 -2.25 11.04
CA SER A 188 22.80 -2.14 11.73
C SER A 188 22.89 -2.95 13.04
N ARG A 189 21.78 -3.49 13.53
CA ARG A 189 21.68 -4.28 14.77
C ARG A 189 21.15 -5.69 14.57
N LEU A 190 20.80 -6.07 13.34
CA LEU A 190 20.39 -7.43 13.00
C LEU A 190 21.47 -8.44 13.39
N PRO A 191 21.09 -9.67 13.79
CA PRO A 191 22.05 -10.71 14.11
C PRO A 191 22.88 -11.08 12.86
N THR A 192 24.12 -11.50 13.13
CA THR A 192 25.00 -12.10 12.13
C THR A 192 25.03 -13.62 12.35
N ASN A 193 25.10 -14.39 11.27
CA ASN A 193 25.09 -15.85 11.29
C ASN A 193 23.91 -16.46 12.07
N PHE A 194 22.73 -15.83 12.01
CA PHE A 194 21.51 -16.40 12.56
C PHE A 194 21.16 -17.71 11.84
N THR A 195 20.61 -18.66 12.60
CA THR A 195 20.04 -19.94 12.13
C THR A 195 18.64 -20.07 12.73
N GLY A 196 17.74 -20.78 12.05
CA GLY A 196 16.32 -20.84 12.41
C GLY A 196 15.41 -20.06 11.47
N ASP A 197 14.13 -19.99 11.82
CA ASP A 197 13.10 -19.34 11.00
C ASP A 197 12.96 -17.86 11.39
N ALA A 198 13.03 -16.98 10.39
CA ALA A 198 12.82 -15.55 10.54
C ALA A 198 11.56 -15.07 9.79
N ALA A 199 10.97 -13.98 10.28
CA ALA A 199 9.98 -13.21 9.53
C ALA A 199 10.25 -11.70 9.55
N ASP A 200 9.90 -11.04 8.45
CA ASP A 200 9.87 -9.59 8.30
C ASP A 200 8.41 -9.12 8.25
N PHE A 201 7.96 -8.43 9.31
CA PHE A 201 6.59 -7.98 9.48
C PHE A 201 6.44 -6.53 9.03
N GLY A 202 5.75 -6.29 7.92
CA GLY A 202 5.74 -5.00 7.24
C GLY A 202 7.00 -4.84 6.39
N ALA A 203 7.28 -5.82 5.54
CA ALA A 203 8.54 -5.94 4.81
C ALA A 203 8.79 -4.81 3.81
N GLY A 204 7.75 -4.06 3.42
CA GLY A 204 7.85 -3.03 2.40
C GLY A 204 8.40 -3.61 1.10
N TRP A 205 9.41 -2.95 0.53
CA TRP A 205 10.15 -3.43 -0.65
C TRP A 205 11.35 -4.33 -0.31
N GLY A 206 11.40 -4.89 0.91
CA GLY A 206 12.30 -5.99 1.27
C GLY A 206 13.69 -5.60 1.78
N TYR A 207 13.92 -4.34 2.16
CA TYR A 207 15.23 -3.88 2.64
C TYR A 207 15.76 -4.69 3.85
N LEU A 208 14.97 -4.79 4.92
CA LEU A 208 15.38 -5.52 6.13
C LEU A 208 15.58 -7.01 5.86
N SER A 209 14.73 -7.58 5.00
CA SER A 209 14.84 -8.97 4.55
C SER A 209 16.15 -9.26 3.80
N VAL A 210 16.54 -8.39 2.86
CA VAL A 210 17.83 -8.51 2.15
C VAL A 210 19.00 -8.39 3.13
N GLU A 211 18.99 -7.38 4.00
CA GLU A 211 20.06 -7.18 4.98
C GLU A 211 20.18 -8.36 5.96
N LEU A 212 19.05 -8.94 6.40
CA LEU A 212 19.05 -10.13 7.25
C LEU A 212 19.62 -11.36 6.52
N ALA A 213 19.19 -11.61 5.28
CA ALA A 213 19.66 -12.72 4.47
C ALA A 213 21.17 -12.64 4.18
N GLN A 214 21.70 -11.44 3.90
CA GLN A 214 23.13 -11.22 3.69
C GLN A 214 23.96 -11.43 4.96
N LYS A 215 23.46 -10.97 6.12
CA LYS A 215 24.15 -11.12 7.41
C LYS A 215 24.05 -12.55 7.98
N SER A 216 23.05 -13.31 7.54
CA SER A 216 22.73 -14.63 8.08
C SER A 216 22.43 -15.63 6.95
N PRO A 217 23.45 -16.01 6.16
CA PRO A 217 23.28 -16.89 5.00
C PRO A 217 22.81 -18.31 5.34
N ASN A 218 22.88 -18.71 6.62
CA ASN A 218 22.47 -20.02 7.12
C ASN A 218 21.11 -19.99 7.83
N LEU A 219 20.30 -18.94 7.65
CA LEU A 219 18.92 -18.93 8.13
C LEU A 219 18.12 -20.05 7.42
N ASP A 220 17.19 -20.69 8.11
CA ASP A 220 16.46 -21.86 7.57
C ASP A 220 15.29 -21.41 6.68
N ARG A 221 14.65 -20.29 7.02
CA ARG A 221 13.50 -19.72 6.32
C ARG A 221 13.39 -18.23 6.58
N LEU A 222 12.98 -17.46 5.56
CA LEU A 222 12.68 -16.03 5.68
C LEU A 222 11.31 -15.72 5.10
N ASP A 223 10.34 -15.40 5.96
CA ASP A 223 8.98 -15.07 5.53
C ASP A 223 8.73 -13.56 5.55
N LEU A 224 8.31 -12.99 4.42
CA LEU A 224 8.00 -11.58 4.28
C LEU A 224 6.49 -11.38 4.31
N TYR A 225 6.00 -10.57 5.25
CA TYR A 225 4.59 -10.19 5.36
C TYR A 225 4.43 -8.70 5.02
N GLU A 226 3.56 -8.39 4.07
CA GLU A 226 3.31 -7.03 3.64
C GLU A 226 1.84 -6.86 3.23
N ALA A 227 1.24 -5.72 3.61
CA ALA A 227 -0.16 -5.42 3.32
C ALA A 227 -0.33 -4.73 1.96
N ASN A 228 0.71 -4.10 1.40
CA ASN A 228 0.72 -3.50 0.07
C ASN A 228 1.26 -4.48 -0.98
N HIS A 229 0.40 -4.92 -1.90
CA HIS A 229 0.75 -5.90 -2.94
C HIS A 229 1.96 -5.48 -3.77
N ALA A 230 1.96 -4.23 -4.27
CA ALA A 230 3.06 -3.73 -5.09
C ALA A 230 4.40 -3.72 -4.32
N ALA A 231 4.38 -3.38 -3.03
CA ALA A 231 5.57 -3.41 -2.19
C ALA A 231 6.08 -4.85 -2.02
N LEU A 232 5.18 -5.82 -1.81
CA LEU A 232 5.54 -7.24 -1.74
C LEU A 232 6.15 -7.75 -3.05
N GLU A 233 5.60 -7.37 -4.20
CA GLU A 233 6.19 -7.71 -5.51
C GLU A 233 7.59 -7.09 -5.68
N ALA A 234 7.79 -5.85 -5.23
CA ALA A 234 9.12 -5.24 -5.21
C ALA A 234 10.08 -5.99 -4.26
N ALA A 235 9.61 -6.44 -3.09
CA ALA A 235 10.41 -7.24 -2.18
C ALA A 235 10.84 -8.58 -2.80
N LYS A 236 9.95 -9.25 -3.54
CA LYS A 236 10.28 -10.46 -4.32
C LYS A 236 11.40 -10.21 -5.30
N ALA A 237 11.27 -9.16 -6.13
CA ALA A 237 12.27 -8.80 -7.13
C ALA A 237 13.62 -8.45 -6.48
N ASN A 238 13.60 -7.63 -5.43
CA ASN A 238 14.81 -7.20 -4.72
C ASN A 238 15.54 -8.36 -4.04
N LEU A 239 14.80 -9.28 -3.42
CA LEU A 239 15.40 -10.43 -2.77
C LEU A 239 15.97 -11.42 -3.81
N ALA A 240 15.27 -11.63 -4.92
CA ALA A 240 15.77 -12.47 -6.01
C ALA A 240 17.08 -11.94 -6.62
N GLU A 241 17.21 -10.61 -6.74
CA GLU A 241 18.43 -9.99 -7.27
C GLU A 241 19.59 -9.97 -6.26
N ASN A 242 19.31 -9.63 -5.00
CA ASN A 242 20.36 -9.42 -4.00
C ASN A 242 20.73 -10.69 -3.21
N CYS A 243 19.81 -11.65 -3.10
CA CYS A 243 19.93 -12.86 -2.28
C CYS A 243 19.20 -14.05 -2.95
N PRO A 244 19.60 -14.47 -4.17
CA PRO A 244 18.84 -15.46 -4.97
C PRO A 244 18.66 -16.82 -4.30
N ASN A 245 19.51 -17.17 -3.32
CA ASN A 245 19.45 -18.45 -2.60
C ASN A 245 18.75 -18.35 -1.24
N ALA A 246 18.20 -17.19 -0.87
CA ALA A 246 17.48 -17.05 0.39
C ALA A 246 16.23 -17.94 0.38
N PRO A 247 15.98 -18.75 1.43
CA PRO A 247 14.81 -19.64 1.52
C PRO A 247 13.55 -18.84 1.87
N ALA A 248 13.10 -18.01 0.93
CA ALA A 248 12.11 -16.97 1.19
C ALA A 248 10.68 -17.33 0.76
N ARG A 249 9.69 -16.87 1.54
CA ARG A 249 8.26 -16.92 1.16
C ARG A 249 7.63 -15.54 1.37
N PHE A 250 6.55 -15.28 0.63
CA PHE A 250 5.96 -13.95 0.52
C PHE A 250 4.46 -14.01 0.78
N PHE A 251 3.98 -13.17 1.69
CA PHE A 251 2.61 -13.18 2.18
C PHE A 251 1.98 -11.79 2.04
N TRP A 252 1.00 -11.66 1.14
CA TRP A 252 0.17 -10.47 1.06
C TRP A 252 -0.90 -10.53 2.17
N HIS A 253 -0.64 -9.81 3.26
CA HIS A 253 -1.23 -10.13 4.56
C HIS A 253 -1.42 -8.89 5.42
N ASP A 254 -2.60 -8.77 6.02
CA ASP A 254 -2.92 -7.73 7.00
C ASP A 254 -2.57 -8.24 8.41
N LEU A 255 -1.36 -7.92 8.88
CA LEU A 255 -0.86 -8.35 10.19
C LEU A 255 -1.69 -7.83 11.39
N ALA A 256 -2.55 -6.84 11.19
CA ALA A 256 -3.41 -6.32 12.26
C ALA A 256 -4.73 -7.11 12.38
N ALA A 257 -5.18 -7.75 11.31
CA ALA A 257 -6.49 -8.42 11.27
C ALA A 257 -6.50 -9.84 10.68
N GLU A 258 -5.34 -10.39 10.30
CA GLU A 258 -5.18 -11.77 9.83
C GLU A 258 -4.18 -12.53 10.71
N PRO A 259 -4.53 -13.71 11.25
CA PRO A 259 -3.63 -14.49 12.09
C PRO A 259 -2.46 -15.05 11.26
N VAL A 260 -1.27 -15.07 11.86
CA VAL A 260 -0.08 -15.71 11.31
C VAL A 260 -0.02 -17.16 11.81
N LYS A 261 -0.01 -18.12 10.88
CA LYS A 261 -0.07 -19.56 11.20
C LYS A 261 1.29 -20.14 11.57
N ASP A 262 2.34 -19.64 10.95
CA ASP A 262 3.71 -20.09 11.19
C ASP A 262 4.25 -19.62 12.54
N ARG A 263 5.40 -20.17 12.94
CA ARG A 263 6.13 -19.79 14.14
C ARG A 263 7.59 -19.49 13.81
N TYR A 264 8.16 -18.51 14.49
CA TYR A 264 9.48 -17.97 14.20
C TYR A 264 10.38 -17.91 15.42
N ASP A 265 11.68 -17.98 15.18
CA ASP A 265 12.73 -17.76 16.19
C ASP A 265 13.14 -16.29 16.22
N LEU A 266 13.00 -15.58 15.09
CA LEU A 266 13.24 -14.15 14.95
C LEU A 266 12.10 -13.48 14.17
N ILE A 267 11.57 -12.37 14.68
CA ILE A 267 10.73 -11.45 13.90
C ILE A 267 11.41 -10.08 13.90
N VAL A 268 11.55 -9.50 12.72
CA VAL A 268 12.02 -8.12 12.52
C VAL A 268 10.87 -7.27 11.98
N MET A 269 10.78 -6.00 12.37
CA MET A 269 9.80 -5.09 11.77
C MET A 269 10.14 -3.61 11.94
N ASN A 270 9.69 -2.82 10.97
CA ASN A 270 9.55 -1.38 11.07
C ASN A 270 8.06 -1.02 10.91
N PRO A 271 7.26 -1.03 11.99
CA PRO A 271 5.81 -0.85 11.89
C PRO A 271 5.46 0.55 11.33
N PRO A 272 4.43 0.66 10.48
CA PRO A 272 3.95 1.94 9.99
C PRO A 272 3.49 2.83 11.14
N PHE A 273 3.70 4.14 11.01
CA PHE A 273 3.40 5.12 12.04
C PHE A 273 2.46 6.25 11.59
N HIS A 274 2.05 6.29 10.32
CA HIS A 274 1.16 7.32 9.77
C HIS A 274 0.06 6.77 8.84
N GLU A 275 -1.10 6.44 9.40
CA GLU A 275 -2.36 6.36 8.65
C GLU A 275 -3.16 7.69 8.73
N GLY A 276 -2.48 8.84 8.80
CA GLY A 276 -3.15 10.15 8.82
C GLY A 276 -2.21 11.30 9.21
N HIS A 277 -2.80 12.41 9.68
CA HIS A 277 -2.09 13.58 10.23
C HIS A 277 -1.59 13.36 11.67
N ALA A 278 -2.07 12.33 12.36
CA ALA A 278 -1.60 11.93 13.69
C ALA A 278 -0.83 10.60 13.62
N ALA A 279 0.13 10.42 14.53
CA ALA A 279 0.69 9.09 14.77
C ALA A 279 -0.45 8.17 15.24
N GLU A 280 -0.57 6.99 14.62
CA GLU A 280 -1.52 5.95 15.03
C GLU A 280 -0.75 4.76 15.63
N PRO A 281 -0.40 4.80 16.94
CA PRO A 281 0.29 3.70 17.60
C PRO A 281 -0.48 2.38 17.57
N SER A 282 -1.79 2.44 17.36
CA SER A 282 -2.72 1.31 17.41
C SER A 282 -2.34 0.19 16.42
N LEU A 283 -1.97 0.56 15.19
CA LEU A 283 -1.56 -0.39 14.15
C LEU A 283 -0.26 -1.11 14.53
N GLY A 284 0.78 -0.37 14.91
CA GLY A 284 2.04 -0.97 15.35
C GLY A 284 1.88 -1.81 16.63
N GLN A 285 1.01 -1.40 17.56
CA GLN A 285 0.66 -2.20 18.73
C GLN A 285 -0.06 -3.51 18.36
N ALA A 286 -0.94 -3.49 17.36
CA ALA A 286 -1.58 -4.70 16.85
C ALA A 286 -0.53 -5.65 16.23
N MET A 287 0.37 -5.12 15.41
CA MET A 287 1.47 -5.91 14.83
C MET A 287 2.40 -6.51 15.90
N ILE A 288 2.70 -5.77 16.99
CA ILE A 288 3.48 -6.30 18.13
C ILE A 288 2.78 -7.49 18.78
N LYS A 289 1.45 -7.43 18.96
CA LYS A 289 0.66 -8.55 19.51
C LYS A 289 0.67 -9.74 18.55
N THR A 290 0.55 -9.50 17.25
CA THR A 290 0.66 -10.55 16.22
C THR A 290 2.04 -11.21 16.28
N ALA A 291 3.12 -10.43 16.32
CA ALA A 291 4.49 -10.94 16.47
C ALA A 291 4.65 -11.78 17.75
N ALA A 292 4.10 -11.32 18.88
CA ALA A 292 4.15 -12.06 20.14
C ALA A 292 3.44 -13.42 20.10
N SER A 293 2.43 -13.58 19.23
CA SER A 293 1.72 -14.86 19.03
C SER A 293 2.37 -15.75 17.97
N ALA A 294 3.16 -15.17 17.07
CA ALA A 294 3.90 -15.86 16.02
C ALA A 294 5.32 -16.28 16.44
N LEU A 295 5.81 -15.88 17.61
CA LEU A 295 7.13 -16.34 18.11
C LEU A 295 7.03 -17.69 18.83
N ARG A 296 8.06 -18.54 18.64
CA ARG A 296 8.30 -19.73 19.45
C ARG A 296 8.70 -19.34 20.88
N GLY A 297 8.63 -20.27 21.81
CA GLY A 297 9.19 -20.07 23.15
C GLY A 297 10.69 -19.77 23.05
N GLY A 298 11.15 -18.66 23.64
CA GLY A 298 12.53 -18.18 23.52
C GLY A 298 12.83 -17.36 22.26
N GLY A 299 11.91 -17.26 21.31
CA GLY A 299 12.04 -16.45 20.10
C GLY A 299 12.07 -14.94 20.40
N ARG A 300 12.65 -14.17 19.48
CA ARG A 300 12.94 -12.74 19.66
C ARG A 300 12.20 -11.86 18.64
N LEU A 301 11.62 -10.77 19.13
CA LEU A 301 11.20 -9.63 18.32
C LEU A 301 12.30 -8.57 18.34
N MET A 302 12.62 -8.01 17.18
CA MET A 302 13.41 -6.79 17.02
C MET A 302 12.61 -5.79 16.19
N LEU A 303 12.45 -4.57 16.67
CA LEU A 303 11.71 -3.55 15.94
C LEU A 303 12.38 -2.18 16.05
N VAL A 304 12.14 -1.34 15.05
CA VAL A 304 12.44 0.09 15.14
C VAL A 304 11.15 0.89 15.22
N ALA A 305 11.18 1.99 15.96
CA ALA A 305 10.05 2.89 16.09
C ALA A 305 10.53 4.34 16.21
N ASN A 306 9.70 5.29 15.79
CA ASN A 306 9.88 6.69 16.15
C ASN A 306 9.92 6.83 17.67
N ARG A 307 10.81 7.69 18.18
CA ARG A 307 11.09 7.84 19.61
C ARG A 307 9.84 8.07 20.46
N GLY A 308 8.90 8.85 19.94
CA GLY A 308 7.65 9.23 20.62
C GLY A 308 6.58 8.13 20.67
N LEU A 309 6.74 7.02 19.94
CA LEU A 309 5.74 5.95 19.93
C LEU A 309 5.83 5.08 21.19
N PRO A 310 4.73 4.88 21.94
CA PRO A 310 4.74 4.17 23.22
C PRO A 310 4.57 2.66 23.02
N TYR A 311 5.62 1.97 22.53
CA TYR A 311 5.58 0.53 22.31
C TYR A 311 6.06 -0.29 23.51
N GLU A 312 6.76 0.32 24.45
CA GLU A 312 7.27 -0.34 25.67
C GLU A 312 6.15 -1.00 26.49
N PRO A 313 4.98 -0.37 26.73
CA PRO A 313 3.91 -1.01 27.50
C PRO A 313 3.33 -2.26 26.81
N VAL A 314 3.18 -2.24 25.48
CA VAL A 314 2.67 -3.42 24.75
C VAL A 314 3.70 -4.54 24.71
N LEU A 315 4.99 -4.22 24.65
CA LEU A 315 6.05 -5.23 24.76
C LEU A 315 6.04 -5.88 26.15
N ALA A 316 6.02 -5.08 27.22
CA ALA A 316 5.98 -5.59 28.60
C ALA A 316 4.76 -6.48 28.89
N ALA A 317 3.62 -6.20 28.25
CA ALA A 317 2.40 -6.97 28.43
C ALA A 317 2.37 -8.32 27.67
N ASN A 318 3.17 -8.48 26.60
CA ASN A 318 3.05 -9.63 25.67
C ASN A 318 4.28 -10.55 25.64
N PHE A 319 5.37 -10.13 26.25
CA PHE A 319 6.67 -10.80 26.25
C PHE A 319 7.20 -10.99 27.68
N LYS A 320 8.08 -11.98 27.88
CA LYS A 320 8.71 -12.22 29.19
C LYS A 320 9.74 -11.16 29.54
N GLU A 321 10.50 -10.75 28.53
CA GLU A 321 11.55 -9.74 28.64
C GLU A 321 11.46 -8.80 27.45
N SER A 322 11.73 -7.52 27.69
CA SER A 322 11.82 -6.51 26.64
C SER A 322 12.77 -5.41 27.05
N GLY A 323 13.36 -4.73 26.07
CA GLY A 323 14.26 -3.62 26.33
C GLY A 323 14.55 -2.82 25.07
N GLU A 324 15.52 -1.93 25.19
CA GLU A 324 16.02 -1.11 24.11
C GLU A 324 17.47 -1.48 23.78
N THR A 325 17.76 -1.66 22.50
CA THR A 325 19.12 -1.91 22.01
C THR A 325 19.87 -0.59 21.83
N CYS A 326 19.24 0.41 21.24
CA CYS A 326 19.80 1.74 21.04
C CYS A 326 18.71 2.78 20.74
N ARG A 327 19.07 4.05 20.86
CA ARG A 327 18.27 5.19 20.41
C ARG A 327 19.13 6.27 19.77
N ASN A 328 18.55 7.02 18.84
CA ASN A 328 19.10 8.28 18.34
C ASN A 328 18.06 9.40 18.52
N ALA A 329 18.27 10.55 17.86
CA ALA A 329 17.36 11.69 17.96
C ALA A 329 15.93 11.39 17.49
N ARG A 330 15.76 10.50 16.50
CA ARG A 330 14.49 10.22 15.80
C ARG A 330 13.89 8.86 16.15
N PHE A 331 14.72 7.84 16.27
CA PHE A 331 14.32 6.43 16.35
C PHE A 331 14.88 5.74 17.59
N LYS A 332 14.22 4.64 17.98
CA LYS A 332 14.69 3.67 18.97
C LYS A 332 14.53 2.26 18.42
N VAL A 333 15.51 1.40 18.67
CA VAL A 333 15.45 -0.03 18.36
C VAL A 333 15.11 -0.77 19.64
N LEU A 334 13.95 -1.40 19.66
CA LEU A 334 13.45 -2.19 20.77
C LEU A 334 13.60 -3.68 20.47
N TRP A 335 13.69 -4.48 21.53
CA TRP A 335 13.68 -5.92 21.45
C TRP A 335 12.74 -6.52 22.49
N ALA A 336 12.23 -7.72 22.23
CA ALA A 336 11.48 -8.51 23.21
C ALA A 336 11.66 -10.01 22.98
N LYS A 337 11.46 -10.82 24.04
CA LYS A 337 11.68 -12.28 24.03
C LYS A 337 10.48 -13.01 24.62
N LYS A 338 10.07 -14.11 23.97
CA LYS A 338 8.91 -14.92 24.36
C LYS A 338 9.20 -15.95 25.46
#